data_AF-A0A367LBY4-F1
#
_entry.id   AF-A0A367LBY4-F1
#
_cell.length_a   1.000
_cell.length_b   1.000
_cell.length_c   1.000
_cell.angle_alpha   90.00
_cell.angle_beta   90.00
_cell.angle_gamma   90.00
#
_symmetry.space_group_name_H-M   'P 1'
#
loop_
_entity.id
_entity.type
_entity.pdbx_description
1 polymer ?
#
loop_
_entity_poly.entity_id
_entity_poly.type
_entity_poly.pdbx_seq_one_letter_code
_entity_poly.pdbx_strand_id
1 'polypeptide(L)'
;GKTLLCPYQLLQENHASPPHIALRPIPEAASPSPSMPESPKQQPPPVDETPISPVRPDHARRNSLENHLMHRPNRSELVDKNILPASSAAPGLQAHQRELERNMLENKLNDKISHRPDPGELIKEGVLREDPRTAEQKYEEAIEEEYAKREGGA
;
A
#
# COMPACT_ATOMS: atom_id res chain seq x y z
N GLY A 1 20.43 -44.81 -39.55
CA GLY A 1 20.21 -44.44 -38.13
C GLY A 1 21.01 -43.21 -37.81
N LYS A 2 20.34 -42.07 -37.59
CA LYS A 2 20.92 -40.87 -36.98
C LYS A 2 19.81 -40.21 -36.16
N THR A 3 19.79 -40.53 -34.88
CA THR A 3 19.06 -39.77 -33.86
C THR A 3 19.75 -38.42 -33.73
N LEU A 4 19.08 -37.33 -34.11
CA LEU A 4 19.53 -35.99 -33.77
C LEU A 4 18.66 -35.46 -32.63
N LEU A 5 19.37 -35.38 -31.51
CA LEU A 5 19.04 -34.87 -30.20
C LEU A 5 18.42 -33.45 -30.27
N CYS A 6 17.39 -33.22 -29.46
CA CYS A 6 16.72 -31.92 -29.32
C CYS A 6 17.70 -30.79 -28.95
N PRO A 7 17.61 -29.60 -29.56
CA PRO A 7 18.34 -28.42 -29.10
C PRO A 7 17.47 -27.64 -28.10
N TYR A 8 17.41 -28.08 -26.84
CA TYR A 8 16.79 -27.30 -25.75
C TYR A 8 17.55 -27.54 -24.44
N GLN A 9 18.84 -27.22 -24.42
CA GLN A 9 19.64 -27.31 -23.21
C GLN A 9 20.55 -26.09 -23.00
N LEU A 10 20.05 -24.88 -23.29
CA LEU A 10 20.77 -23.68 -22.89
C LEU A 10 19.82 -22.56 -22.49
N LEU A 11 19.21 -22.69 -21.31
CA LEU A 11 18.63 -21.59 -20.51
C LEU A 11 18.15 -22.13 -19.16
N GLN A 12 19.05 -22.76 -18.41
CA GLN A 12 18.74 -23.13 -17.05
C GLN A 12 19.97 -23.03 -16.18
N GLU A 13 20.41 -21.80 -15.95
CA GLU A 13 21.13 -21.40 -14.75
C GLU A 13 21.25 -19.88 -14.77
N ASN A 14 20.41 -19.22 -13.98
CA ASN A 14 20.58 -17.92 -13.32
C ASN A 14 19.21 -17.35 -12.92
N HIS A 15 18.39 -18.16 -12.25
CA HIS A 15 17.43 -17.60 -11.30
C HIS A 15 18.18 -17.40 -9.99
N ALA A 16 18.96 -16.32 -9.92
CA ALA A 16 19.42 -15.82 -8.64
C ALA A 16 18.16 -15.41 -7.86
N SER A 17 17.78 -16.24 -6.87
CA SER A 17 16.77 -15.86 -5.90
C SER A 17 17.20 -14.53 -5.27
N PRO A 18 16.35 -13.50 -5.27
CA PRO A 18 16.69 -12.25 -4.59
C PRO A 18 17.00 -12.56 -3.11
N PRO A 19 18.01 -11.91 -2.51
CA PRO A 19 18.38 -12.18 -1.13
C PRO A 19 17.20 -11.90 -0.22
N HIS A 20 16.84 -12.89 0.59
CA HIS A 20 15.84 -12.74 1.64
C HIS A 20 16.34 -11.66 2.60
N ILE A 21 15.71 -10.47 2.57
CA ILE A 21 16.05 -9.40 3.51
C ILE A 21 15.79 -9.95 4.90
N ALA A 22 16.86 -10.20 5.66
CA ALA A 22 16.76 -10.58 7.05
C ALA A 22 16.23 -9.37 7.83
N LEU A 23 14.96 -9.41 8.20
CA LEU A 23 14.40 -8.45 9.14
C LEU A 23 15.20 -8.55 10.44
N ARG A 24 15.90 -7.47 10.80
CA ARG A 24 16.52 -7.34 12.13
C ARG A 24 15.41 -7.43 13.19
N PRO A 25 15.62 -8.13 14.31
CA PRO A 25 14.68 -8.10 15.43
C PRO A 25 14.52 -6.65 15.89
N ILE A 26 13.27 -6.17 15.95
CA ILE A 26 12.94 -4.84 16.47
C ILE A 26 13.27 -4.86 17.97
N PRO A 27 14.12 -3.95 18.48
CA PRO A 27 14.35 -3.86 19.91
C PRO A 27 13.06 -3.39 20.59
N GLU A 28 12.63 -4.15 21.59
CA GLU A 28 11.47 -3.85 22.44
C GLU A 28 11.79 -2.64 23.32
N ALA A 29 11.54 -1.45 22.78
CA ALA A 29 11.60 -0.21 23.51
C ALA A 29 10.41 -0.14 24.47
N ALA A 30 10.66 -0.49 25.74
CA ALA A 30 9.78 -0.16 26.84
C ALA A 30 9.66 1.38 26.95
N SER A 31 8.48 1.90 26.60
CA SER A 31 8.05 3.25 26.95
C SER A 31 6.60 3.17 27.50
N PRO A 32 6.28 3.91 28.57
CA PRO A 32 4.98 3.85 29.23
C PRO A 32 3.90 4.45 28.32
N SER A 33 2.87 3.65 28.05
CA SER A 33 1.70 4.03 27.25
C SER A 33 1.04 5.31 27.79
N PRO A 34 0.90 6.38 26.99
CA PRO A 34 -0.01 7.46 27.34
C PRO A 34 -1.43 6.92 27.33
N SER A 35 -2.12 7.04 28.46
CA SER A 35 -3.53 6.72 28.61
C SER A 35 -4.36 7.59 27.67
N MET A 36 -4.66 7.07 26.48
CA MET A 36 -5.72 7.61 25.63
C MET A 36 -7.05 7.54 26.40
N PRO A 37 -7.91 8.57 26.31
CA PRO A 37 -9.26 8.46 26.83
C PRO A 37 -9.96 7.30 26.12
N GLU A 38 -10.53 6.41 26.93
CA GLU A 38 -11.21 5.19 26.56
C GLU A 38 -12.21 5.47 25.43
N SER A 39 -11.85 5.09 24.19
CA SER A 39 -12.83 5.00 23.11
C SER A 39 -13.84 3.93 23.51
N PRO A 40 -15.16 4.18 23.40
CA PRO A 40 -16.15 3.21 23.82
C PRO A 40 -15.92 1.92 23.04
N LYS A 41 -15.66 0.82 23.76
CA LYS A 41 -15.62 -0.53 23.22
C LYS A 41 -16.97 -0.80 22.54
N GLN A 42 -17.07 -0.53 21.25
CA GLN A 42 -18.14 -1.06 20.43
C GLN A 42 -17.87 -2.56 20.31
N GLN A 43 -18.52 -3.33 21.18
CA GLN A 43 -18.66 -4.76 21.00
C GLN A 43 -19.19 -4.98 19.56
N PRO A 44 -18.65 -5.94 18.79
CA PRO A 44 -19.27 -6.29 17.51
C PRO A 44 -20.76 -6.57 17.80
N PRO A 45 -21.69 -6.05 16.98
CA PRO A 45 -23.10 -6.28 17.20
C PRO A 45 -23.33 -7.79 17.36
N PRO A 46 -24.20 -8.22 18.30
CA PRO A 46 -24.43 -9.63 18.57
C PRO A 46 -24.76 -10.33 17.26
N VAL A 47 -23.88 -11.23 16.83
CA VAL A 47 -24.07 -12.01 15.61
C VAL A 47 -25.28 -12.93 15.83
N ASP A 48 -26.25 -12.87 14.93
CA ASP A 48 -27.47 -13.67 15.01
C ASP A 48 -27.14 -15.14 14.68
N GLU A 49 -26.80 -15.93 15.71
CA GLU A 49 -26.50 -17.36 15.59
C GLU A 49 -27.76 -18.24 15.50
N THR A 50 -28.93 -17.66 15.23
CA THR A 50 -30.16 -18.45 15.11
C THR A 50 -30.09 -19.42 13.92
N PRO A 51 -30.52 -20.69 14.06
CA PRO A 51 -30.40 -21.71 13.01
C PRO A 51 -31.25 -21.38 11.77
N ILE A 52 -30.81 -21.81 10.58
CA ILE A 52 -31.42 -21.49 9.26
C ILE A 52 -32.78 -22.20 9.03
N SER A 53 -33.28 -22.98 9.99
CA SER A 53 -34.50 -23.78 9.81
C SER A 53 -35.75 -22.94 9.55
N PRO A 54 -36.62 -23.32 8.59
CA PRO A 54 -37.76 -22.49 8.14
C PRO A 54 -38.90 -22.27 9.16
N VAL A 55 -38.80 -22.84 10.36
CA VAL A 55 -39.97 -23.14 11.22
C VAL A 55 -40.19 -22.15 12.36
N ARG A 56 -39.39 -21.08 12.51
CA ARG A 56 -39.60 -20.13 13.62
C ARG A 56 -40.25 -18.80 13.20
N PRO A 57 -41.25 -18.30 13.97
CA PRO A 57 -41.87 -16.98 13.81
C PRO A 57 -40.96 -15.87 14.38
N ASP A 58 -39.65 -16.08 14.38
CA ASP A 58 -38.73 -15.13 15.01
C ASP A 58 -38.55 -13.94 14.07
N HIS A 59 -39.36 -12.91 14.32
CA HIS A 59 -39.34 -11.67 13.56
C HIS A 59 -38.02 -10.91 13.77
N ALA A 60 -37.22 -11.22 14.80
CA ALA A 60 -35.96 -10.55 15.08
C ALA A 60 -34.99 -10.57 13.89
N ARG A 61 -34.80 -11.72 13.24
CA ARG A 61 -33.95 -11.82 12.04
C ARG A 61 -34.51 -11.02 10.86
N ARG A 62 -35.84 -11.10 10.64
CA ARG A 62 -36.51 -10.34 9.58
C ARG A 62 -36.39 -8.83 9.81
N ASN A 63 -36.60 -8.39 11.05
CA ASN A 63 -36.49 -6.99 11.45
C ASN A 63 -35.04 -6.48 11.32
N SER A 64 -34.05 -7.30 11.69
CA SER A 64 -32.64 -6.98 11.49
C SER A 64 -32.29 -6.86 10.01
N LEU A 65 -32.71 -7.81 9.18
CA LEU A 65 -32.47 -7.77 7.73
C LEU A 65 -33.11 -6.52 7.11
N GLU A 66 -34.36 -6.22 7.47
CA GLU A 66 -35.07 -5.02 7.01
C GLU A 66 -34.28 -3.75 7.34
N ASN A 67 -33.80 -3.63 8.59
CA ASN A 67 -32.99 -2.48 9.01
C ASN A 67 -31.68 -2.35 8.19
N HIS A 68 -31.01 -3.46 7.88
CA HIS A 68 -29.77 -3.44 7.08
C HIS A 68 -30.03 -3.12 5.61
N LEU A 69 -31.18 -3.53 5.06
CA LEU A 69 -31.58 -3.18 3.70
C LEU A 69 -31.92 -1.70 3.58
N MET A 70 -32.57 -1.11 4.59
CA MET A 70 -32.90 0.32 4.65
C MET A 70 -31.66 1.21 4.73
N HIS A 71 -30.62 0.78 5.44
CA HIS A 71 -29.36 1.52 5.60
C HIS A 71 -28.25 1.02 4.67
N ARG A 72 -28.60 0.29 3.61
CA ARG A 72 -27.61 -0.25 2.67
C ARG A 72 -26.94 0.91 1.91
N PRO A 73 -25.59 1.01 1.93
CA PRO A 73 -24.88 2.05 1.19
C PRO A 73 -25.01 1.88 -0.32
N ASN A 74 -24.96 3.00 -1.04
CA ASN A 74 -25.01 3.02 -2.49
C ASN A 74 -23.71 2.47 -3.11
N ARG A 75 -23.78 2.02 -4.38
CA ARG A 75 -22.60 1.52 -5.10
C ARG A 75 -21.49 2.57 -5.18
N SER A 76 -21.82 3.83 -5.43
CA SER A 76 -20.84 4.93 -5.52
C SER A 76 -20.05 5.06 -4.22
N GLU A 77 -20.72 5.10 -3.07
CA GLU A 77 -20.08 5.19 -1.75
C GLU A 77 -19.12 4.04 -1.48
N LEU A 78 -19.46 2.83 -1.93
CA LEU A 78 -18.59 1.67 -1.81
C LEU A 78 -17.36 1.75 -2.73
N VAL A 79 -17.49 2.37 -3.91
CA VAL A 79 -16.37 2.63 -4.81
C VAL A 79 -15.46 3.71 -4.26
N ASP A 80 -16.02 4.80 -3.72
CA ASP A 80 -15.26 5.90 -3.12
C ASP A 80 -14.47 5.44 -1.90
N LYS A 81 -15.05 4.53 -1.11
CA LYS A 81 -14.38 3.86 0.02
C LYS A 81 -13.39 2.76 -0.41
N ASN A 82 -13.17 2.57 -1.72
CA ASN A 82 -12.30 1.53 -2.29
C ASN A 82 -12.67 0.09 -1.87
N ILE A 83 -13.93 -0.17 -1.54
CA ILE A 83 -14.44 -1.52 -1.22
C ILE A 83 -14.84 -2.25 -2.51
N LEU A 84 -15.56 -1.57 -3.40
CA LEU A 84 -15.90 -2.09 -4.73
C LEU A 84 -14.99 -1.48 -5.81
N PRO A 85 -14.59 -2.25 -6.83
CA PRO A 85 -13.88 -1.69 -7.96
C PRO A 85 -14.79 -0.79 -8.79
N ALA A 86 -14.25 0.33 -9.28
CA ALA A 86 -14.97 1.29 -10.12
C ALA A 86 -15.32 0.72 -11.52
N SER A 87 -14.80 -0.45 -11.89
CA SER A 87 -14.97 -1.05 -13.21
C SER A 87 -16.39 -1.56 -13.50
N SER A 88 -16.78 -1.51 -14.77
CA SER A 88 -17.99 -2.14 -15.33
C SER A 88 -17.74 -3.57 -15.84
N ALA A 89 -16.49 -4.07 -15.75
CA ALA A 89 -16.15 -5.42 -16.18
C ALA A 89 -16.82 -6.50 -15.31
N ALA A 90 -17.07 -7.65 -15.91
CA ALA A 90 -17.62 -8.81 -15.21
C ALA A 90 -16.74 -9.22 -14.03
N PRO A 91 -17.30 -9.71 -12.90
CA PRO A 91 -16.54 -10.02 -11.69
C PRO A 91 -15.33 -10.95 -11.91
N GLY A 92 -15.44 -11.93 -12.82
CA GLY A 92 -14.35 -12.84 -13.15
C GLY A 92 -13.16 -12.18 -13.87
N LEU A 93 -13.36 -11.03 -14.53
CA LEU A 93 -12.31 -10.33 -15.29
C LEU A 93 -11.69 -9.15 -14.52
N GLN A 94 -12.30 -8.70 -13.44
CA GLN A 94 -11.83 -7.54 -12.68
C GLN A 94 -10.40 -7.71 -12.14
N ALA A 95 -10.02 -8.94 -11.80
CA ALA A 95 -8.66 -9.24 -11.35
C ALA A 95 -7.63 -9.01 -12.47
N HIS A 96 -7.86 -9.60 -13.65
CA HIS A 96 -6.97 -9.45 -14.81
C HIS A 96 -6.92 -8.02 -15.33
N GLN A 97 -8.05 -7.31 -15.32
CA GLN A 97 -8.07 -5.89 -15.67
C GLN A 97 -7.15 -5.08 -14.76
N ARG A 98 -7.26 -5.26 -13.44
CA ARG A 98 -6.43 -4.54 -12.46
C ARG A 98 -4.95 -4.88 -12.62
N GLU A 99 -4.63 -6.13 -12.89
CA GLU A 99 -3.26 -6.58 -13.14
C GLU A 99 -2.68 -5.91 -14.38
N LEU A 100 -3.44 -5.86 -15.48
CA LEU A 100 -3.04 -5.16 -16.69
C LEU A 100 -2.83 -3.66 -16.44
N GLU A 101 -3.80 -3.00 -15.80
CA GLU A 101 -3.72 -1.57 -15.47
C GLU A 101 -2.48 -1.28 -14.61
N ARG A 102 -2.19 -2.13 -13.63
CA ARG A 102 -0.98 -2.03 -12.80
C ARG A 102 0.28 -2.13 -13.64
N ASN A 103 0.41 -3.17 -14.47
CA ASN A 103 1.60 -3.35 -15.32
C ASN A 103 1.80 -2.18 -16.28
N MET A 104 0.73 -1.65 -16.87
CA MET A 104 0.79 -0.46 -17.72
C MET A 104 1.28 0.78 -16.96
N LEU A 105 0.79 0.98 -15.73
CA LEU A 105 1.23 2.08 -14.87
C LEU A 105 2.68 1.92 -14.44
N GLU A 106 3.10 0.72 -14.09
CA GLU A 106 4.49 0.41 -13.72
C GLU A 106 5.44 0.73 -14.88
N ASN A 107 5.14 0.26 -16.09
CA ASN A 107 5.93 0.57 -17.29
C ASN A 107 6.00 2.08 -17.55
N LYS A 108 4.84 2.77 -17.53
CA LYS A 108 4.77 4.22 -17.74
C LYS A 108 5.55 5.01 -16.69
N LEU A 109 5.55 4.53 -15.45
CA LEU A 109 6.29 5.16 -14.36
C LEU A 109 7.80 4.93 -14.53
N ASN A 110 8.22 3.71 -14.86
CA ASN A 110 9.62 3.36 -15.10
C ASN A 110 10.21 4.22 -16.22
N ASP A 111 9.48 4.41 -17.32
CA ASP A 111 9.91 5.27 -18.42
C ASP A 111 10.14 6.72 -17.96
N LYS A 112 9.24 7.27 -17.13
CA LYS A 112 9.36 8.63 -16.58
C LYS A 112 10.49 8.77 -15.56
N ILE A 113 10.71 7.75 -14.74
CA ILE A 113 11.78 7.74 -13.74
C ILE A 113 13.15 7.64 -14.43
N SER A 114 13.27 6.84 -15.49
CA SER A 114 14.52 6.71 -16.24
C SER A 114 14.97 8.00 -16.92
N HIS A 115 14.01 8.86 -17.32
CA HIS A 115 14.25 10.18 -17.91
C HIS A 115 14.06 11.32 -16.91
N ARG A 116 14.24 11.07 -15.60
CA ARG A 116 14.11 12.11 -14.59
C ARG A 116 15.21 13.16 -14.77
N PRO A 117 14.88 14.45 -15.01
CA PRO A 117 15.87 15.50 -15.22
C PRO A 117 16.67 15.78 -13.94
N ASP A 118 17.89 16.26 -14.12
CA ASP A 118 18.75 16.65 -13.01
C ASP A 118 18.23 17.95 -12.36
N PRO A 119 18.32 18.12 -11.03
CA PRO A 119 17.97 19.38 -10.37
C PRO A 119 18.61 20.62 -10.99
N GLY A 120 19.83 20.53 -11.52
CA GLY A 120 20.49 21.66 -12.20
C GLY A 120 19.78 22.08 -13.50
N GLU A 121 19.24 21.12 -14.24
CA GLU A 121 18.43 21.39 -15.45
C GLU A 121 17.13 22.10 -15.06
N LEU A 122 16.47 21.67 -14.00
CA LEU A 122 15.24 22.29 -13.49
C LEU A 122 15.46 23.73 -12.98
N ILE A 123 16.65 24.03 -12.45
CA ILE A 123 17.06 25.39 -12.08
C ILE A 123 17.18 26.28 -13.32
N LYS A 124 17.85 25.77 -14.36
CA LYS A 124 18.03 26.50 -15.63
C LYS A 124 16.70 26.79 -16.32
N GLU A 125 15.75 25.86 -16.25
CA GLU A 125 14.39 26.02 -16.78
C GLU A 125 13.51 26.93 -15.89
N GLY A 126 13.99 27.35 -14.72
CA GLY A 126 13.27 28.22 -13.79
C GLY A 126 12.15 27.53 -13.02
N VAL A 127 12.08 26.20 -13.08
CA VAL A 127 11.11 25.38 -12.32
C VAL A 127 11.53 25.25 -10.86
N LEU A 128 12.84 25.06 -10.63
CA LEU A 128 13.44 24.99 -9.30
C LEU A 128 14.22 26.28 -9.01
N ARG A 129 14.16 26.78 -7.77
CA ARG A 129 15.01 27.90 -7.34
C ARG A 129 16.33 27.37 -6.82
N GLU A 130 17.41 28.11 -7.05
CA GLU A 130 18.70 27.82 -6.40
C GLU A 130 18.57 27.96 -4.88
N ASP A 131 19.22 27.06 -4.15
CA ASP A 131 19.36 27.20 -2.70
C ASP A 131 20.19 28.47 -2.45
N PRO A 132 19.67 29.47 -1.73
CA PRO A 132 20.41 30.71 -1.47
C PRO A 132 21.63 30.51 -0.56
N ARG A 133 21.77 29.32 0.05
CA ARG A 133 22.93 28.96 0.87
C ARG A 133 24.10 28.53 0.01
N THR A 134 25.27 29.08 0.29
CA THR A 134 26.53 28.67 -0.34
C THR A 134 26.88 27.23 0.06
N ALA A 135 27.65 26.53 -0.77
CA ALA A 135 28.10 25.16 -0.46
C ALA A 135 28.82 25.07 0.91
N GLU A 136 29.61 26.09 1.27
CA GLU A 136 30.27 26.22 2.57
C GLU A 136 29.27 26.24 3.74
N GLN A 137 28.24 27.07 3.65
CA GLN A 137 27.23 27.25 4.71
C GLN A 137 26.42 25.97 4.93
N LYS A 138 26.13 25.25 3.84
CA LYS A 138 25.47 23.94 3.91
C LYS A 138 26.33 22.89 4.60
N TYR A 139 27.66 22.97 4.43
CA TYR A 139 28.61 22.09 5.09
C TYR A 139 28.75 22.41 6.58
N GLU A 140 28.80 23.70 6.93
CA GLU A 140 28.83 24.18 8.32
C GLU A 140 27.57 23.76 9.10
N GLU A 141 26.39 23.95 8.52
CA GLU A 141 25.11 23.54 9.14
C GLU A 141 25.04 22.01 9.35
N ALA A 142 25.53 21.22 8.39
CA ALA A 142 25.60 19.76 8.55
C ALA A 142 26.56 19.32 9.66
N ILE A 143 27.67 20.05 9.85
CA ILE A 143 28.62 19.81 10.96
C ILE A 143 27.96 20.17 12.29
N GLU A 144 27.28 21.31 12.37
CA GLU A 144 26.57 21.77 13.57
C GLU A 144 25.43 20.82 13.97
N GLU A 145 24.67 20.30 13.00
CA GLU A 145 23.56 19.37 13.23
C GLU A 145 24.05 18.00 13.77
N GLU A 146 25.22 17.53 13.32
CA GLU A 146 25.87 16.32 13.86
C GLU A 146 26.28 16.53 15.33
N TYR A 147 26.84 17.69 15.64
CA TYR A 147 27.23 18.07 16.99
C TYR A 147 26.02 18.18 17.93
N ALA A 148 24.95 18.83 17.48
CA ALA A 148 23.71 18.99 18.23
C ALA A 148 23.01 17.65 18.52
N LYS A 149 23.08 16.69 17.58
CA LYS A 149 22.51 15.34 17.75
C LYS A 149 23.29 14.49 18.77
N ARG A 150 24.60 14.75 18.93
CA ARG A 150 25.46 14.01 19.87
C ARG A 150 25.38 14.55 21.31
N GLU A 151 25.27 15.86 21.48
CA GLU A 151 25.27 16.53 22.80
C GLU A 151 23.87 16.62 23.44
N GLY A 152 22.83 16.08 22.78
CA GLY A 152 21.46 16.12 23.30
C GLY A 152 20.87 17.53 23.27
N GLY A 153 20.50 17.99 22.07
CA GLY A 153 19.64 19.17 21.93
C GLY A 153 18.34 19.00 22.74
N ALA A 154 18.01 20.02 23.54
CA ALA A 154 16.81 20.09 24.38
C ALA A 154 15.50 19.90 23.60
#